data_AF-A0A4R0XAM8-F1
#
_entry.id   AF-A0A4R0XAM8-F1
#
_cell.length_a   1.000
_cell.length_b   1.000
_cell.length_c   1.000
_cell.angle_alpha   90.00
_cell.angle_beta   90.00
_cell.angle_gamma   90.00
#
_symmetry.space_group_name_H-M   'P 1'
#
loop_
_entity.id
_entity.type
_entity.pdbx_description
1 polymer ?
#
loop_
_entity_poly.entity_id
_entity_poly.type
_entity_poly.pdbx_seq_one_letter_code
_entity_poly.pdbx_strand_id
1 'polypeptide(L)' 'RGDESFLLTENQSTYIPLGTLHRLENPGKTPLELIEVQSGCYLGEDDIVRFDDQYGRTGT' A
#
# COMPACT_ATOMS: atom_id res chain seq x y z
N ARG A 1 9.30 1.32 -0.08
CA ARG A 1 9.03 0.46 -1.26
C ARG A 1 10.34 -0.23 -1.62
N GLY A 2 10.35 -1.56 -1.75
CA GLY A 2 11.61 -2.30 -1.81
C GLY A 2 12.50 -1.93 -0.61
N ASP A 3 13.74 -1.54 -0.87
CA ASP A 3 14.70 -1.13 0.15
C ASP A 3 14.64 0.38 0.52
N GLU A 4 13.81 1.17 -0.17
CA GLU A 4 13.73 2.62 0.01
C GLU A 4 12.60 3.01 0.99
N SER A 5 12.90 3.82 1.99
CA SER A 5 11.92 4.44 2.89
C SER A 5 11.94 5.97 2.74
N PHE A 6 10.78 6.59 2.56
CA PHE A 6 10.64 8.04 2.46
C PHE A 6 9.28 8.50 2.99
N LEU A 7 9.19 9.79 3.33
CA LEU A 7 7.96 10.43 3.77
C LEU A 7 7.23 11.03 2.57
N LEU A 8 5.92 10.79 2.48
CA LEU A 8 5.03 11.48 1.56
C LEU A 8 4.24 12.54 2.32
N THR A 9 4.10 13.72 1.71
CA THR A 9 3.25 14.80 2.21
C THR A 9 1.99 14.95 1.36
N GLU A 10 1.07 15.81 1.80
CA GLU A 10 -0.13 16.16 1.04
C GLU A 10 0.19 16.53 -0.41
N ASN A 11 -0.69 16.12 -1.34
CA ASN A 11 -0.56 16.27 -2.79
C ASN A 11 0.64 15.58 -3.44
N GLN A 12 1.40 14.77 -2.71
CA GLN A 12 2.43 13.91 -3.30
C GLN A 12 1.88 12.54 -3.62
N SER A 13 2.47 11.92 -4.64
CA SER A 13 2.15 10.56 -5.06
C SER A 13 3.43 9.77 -5.29
N THR A 14 3.29 8.46 -5.25
CA THR A 14 4.36 7.53 -5.61
C THR A 14 3.77 6.44 -6.49
N TYR A 15 4.54 6.02 -7.49
CA TYR A 15 4.28 4.78 -8.19
C TYR A 15 4.87 3.61 -7.40
N ILE A 16 4.14 2.50 -7.36
CA ILE A 16 4.57 1.24 -6.76
C ILE A 16 4.56 0.20 -7.88
N PRO A 17 5.74 -0.24 -8.35
CA PRO A 17 5.82 -1.23 -9.41
C PRO A 17 5.25 -2.59 -8.97
N LEU A 18 4.77 -3.36 -9.95
CA LEU A 18 4.29 -4.73 -9.74
C LEU A 18 5.32 -5.58 -8.97
N GLY A 19 4.86 -6.37 -8.01
CA GLY A 19 5.70 -7.24 -7.19
C GLY A 19 6.58 -6.53 -6.17
N THR A 20 6.52 -5.20 -6.08
CA THR A 20 7.30 -4.44 -5.10
C THR A 20 6.67 -4.58 -3.72
N LEU A 21 7.40 -5.18 -2.79
CA LEU A 21 7.03 -5.15 -1.37
C LEU A 21 6.97 -3.69 -0.89
N HIS A 22 5.85 -3.32 -0.28
CA HIS A 22 5.65 -1.98 0.23
C HIS A 22 4.75 -2.00 1.47
N ARG A 23 4.87 -0.94 2.28
CA ARG A 23 4.01 -0.66 3.41
C ARG A 23 3.75 0.84 3.43
N LEU A 24 2.51 1.22 3.73
CA LEU A 24 2.13 2.59 4.00
C LEU A 24 1.84 2.71 5.49
N GLU A 25 2.33 3.79 6.10
CA GLU A 25 2.14 4.09 7.51
C GLU A 25 1.77 5.57 7.63
N ASN A 26 0.81 5.88 8.50
CA ASN A 26 0.51 7.26 8.88
C ASN A 26 1.17 7.56 10.24
N PRO A 27 2.35 8.23 10.27
CA PRO A 27 3.00 8.60 11.53
C PRO A 27 2.35 9.82 12.19
N GLY A 28 1.39 10.47 11.51
CA GLY A 28 0.69 11.64 12.00
C GLY A 28 -0.34 11.30 13.09
N LYS A 29 -0.80 12.35 13.79
CA LYS A 29 -1.87 12.24 14.80
C LYS A 29 -3.27 12.47 14.22
N THR A 30 -3.34 12.90 12.96
CA THR A 30 -4.58 13.20 12.25
C THR A 30 -4.91 12.04 11.30
N PRO A 31 -6.18 11.67 11.12
CA PRO A 31 -6.58 10.74 10.08
C PRO A 31 -6.05 11.17 8.70
N LEU A 32 -5.53 10.20 7.96
CA LEU A 32 -5.04 10.39 6.60
C LEU A 32 -6.05 9.80 5.61
N GLU A 33 -6.42 10.56 4.60
CA GLU A 33 -7.16 10.07 3.45
C GLU A 33 -6.17 9.74 2.33
N LEU A 34 -6.27 8.51 1.81
CA LEU A 34 -5.41 8.02 0.73
C LEU A 34 -6.30 7.63 -0.46
N ILE A 35 -5.83 7.95 -1.67
CA ILE A 35 -6.38 7.41 -2.90
C ILE A 35 -5.37 6.38 -3.44
N GLU A 36 -5.78 5.13 -3.50
CA GLU A 36 -5.05 4.06 -4.18
C GLU A 36 -5.66 3.83 -5.57
N VAL A 37 -4.82 3.82 -6.60
CA VAL A 37 -5.23 3.48 -7.96
C VAL A 37 -4.46 2.26 -8.39
N GLN A 38 -5.17 1.14 -8.56
CA GLN A 38 -4.61 -0.08 -9.10
C GLN A 38 -4.83 -0.11 -10.62
N SER A 39 -3.81 -0.52 -11.37
CA SER A 39 -3.84 -0.54 -12.83
C SER A 39 -3.24 -1.84 -13.33
N GLY A 40 -4.01 -2.62 -14.08
CA GLY A 40 -3.62 -3.93 -14.56
C GLY A 40 -4.75 -4.62 -15.32
N CYS A 41 -4.44 -5.77 -15.93
CA CYS A 41 -5.44 -6.61 -16.60
C CYS A 41 -6.26 -7.46 -15.62
N TYR A 42 -5.77 -7.65 -14.41
CA TYR A 42 -6.41 -8.41 -13.33
C TYR A 42 -6.12 -7.72 -12.00
N LEU A 43 -7.15 -7.55 -11.17
CA LEU A 43 -7.11 -6.82 -9.89
C LEU A 43 -7.84 -7.61 -8.79
N GLY A 44 -7.69 -8.94 -8.80
CA GLY A 44 -8.31 -9.82 -7.82
C GLY A 44 -7.63 -9.76 -6.45
N GLU A 45 -8.37 -10.08 -5.39
CA GLU A 45 -7.82 -10.17 -4.03
C GLU A 45 -6.77 -11.29 -3.87
N ASP A 46 -6.85 -12.31 -4.72
CA ASP A 46 -5.91 -13.42 -4.84
C ASP A 46 -4.57 -13.03 -5.48
N ASP A 47 -4.51 -11.89 -6.18
CA ASP A 47 -3.27 -11.30 -6.71
C ASP A 47 -2.50 -10.51 -5.62
N ILE A 48 -3.06 -10.37 -4.42
CA ILE A 48 -2.47 -9.60 -3.32
C ILE A 48 -1.84 -10.53 -2.29
N VAL A 49 -0.50 -10.57 -2.28
CA VAL A 49 0.26 -11.29 -1.23
C VAL A 49 0.47 -10.39 -0.02
N ARG A 50 -0.10 -10.80 1.13
CA ARG A 50 0.02 -10.09 2.41
C ARG A 50 1.07 -10.75 3.28
N PHE A 51 2.13 -10.02 3.62
CA PHE A 51 3.27 -10.53 4.40
C PHE A 51 3.12 -10.29 5.90
N ASP A 52 2.40 -9.23 6.28
CA ASP A 52 2.06 -8.91 7.66
C ASP A 52 0.63 -8.35 7.68
N ASP A 53 -0.30 -9.05 8.32
CA ASP A 53 -1.69 -8.64 8.44
C ASP A 53 -2.09 -8.50 9.90
N GLN A 54 -1.71 -7.37 10.47
CA GLN A 54 -2.06 -7.00 11.84
C GLN A 54 -3.54 -6.60 11.99
N TYR A 55 -4.28 -6.52 10.88
CA TYR A 55 -5.69 -6.13 10.87
C TYR A 55 -6.63 -7.34 10.85
N GLY A 56 -6.10 -8.56 10.88
CA GLY A 56 -6.90 -9.78 11.00
C GLY A 56 -7.88 -9.96 9.85
N ARG A 57 -7.52 -9.51 8.64
CA ARG A 57 -8.28 -9.74 7.42
C ARG A 57 -8.04 -11.19 7.02
N THR A 58 -8.73 -12.10 7.70
CA THR A 58 -8.72 -13.53 7.38
C THR A 58 -9.19 -13.70 5.94
N GLY A 59 -8.25 -13.93 5.02
CA GLY A 59 -8.57 -14.30 3.65
C GLY A 59 -9.22 -15.68 3.62
N THR A 60 -10.34 -15.78 2.92
CA THR A 60 -10.82 -17.01 2.25
C THR A 60 -9.77 -17.56 1.29
#